data_AF-A0A3L7YJN3-F1
#
_entry.id   AF-A0A3L7YJN3-F1
#
_cell.length_a   1.000
_cell.length_b   1.000
_cell.length_c   1.000
_cell.angle_alpha   90.00
_cell.angle_beta   90.00
_cell.angle_gamma   90.00
#
_symmetry.space_group_name_H-M   'P 1'
#
loop_
_entity.id
_entity.type
_entity.pdbx_description
1 polymer ?
#
loop_
_entity_poly.entity_id
_entity_poly.type
_entity_poly.pdbx_seq_one_letter_code
_entity_poly.pdbx_strand_id
1 'polypeptide(L)'
;MAATARPRDSSRDLPCSGHSCDHQCGDRRICKVGGNMRNTIEKIRSALTPVTVHAHCDIPCGIYDPAGAVLAAKTVARMVELITTTEIGGPADHAGRNKVARCIAVKEEHAELVKREVQVIWSDYFKPEHLAKVPDLHDQVWKLLKLASKNKQSVDATAAAELVAATEAFAKSFAASKA
;
A
#
# COMPACT_ATOMS: atom_id res chain seq x y z
N MET A 1 19.43 -11.71 63.07
CA MET A 1 20.22 -11.83 61.82
C MET A 1 19.32 -11.31 60.70
N ALA A 2 19.30 -10.01 60.36
CA ALA A 2 20.29 -9.20 59.61
C ALA A 2 20.61 -9.80 58.23
N ALA A 3 20.59 -9.13 57.06
CA ALA A 3 20.30 -7.74 56.61
C ALA A 3 20.22 -7.78 55.04
N THR A 4 19.14 -7.35 54.39
CA THR A 4 18.91 -6.12 53.57
C THR A 4 19.91 -5.68 52.46
N ALA A 5 19.32 -5.43 51.27
CA ALA A 5 19.45 -4.27 50.33
C ALA A 5 20.32 -4.31 49.04
N ARG A 6 19.73 -3.73 47.96
CA ARG A 6 20.28 -3.34 46.61
C ARG A 6 21.11 -2.02 46.72
N PRO A 7 21.47 -1.22 45.67
CA PRO A 7 21.53 -1.34 44.19
C PRO A 7 22.81 -0.71 43.50
N ARG A 8 22.82 -0.70 42.15
CA ARG A 8 23.47 0.22 41.17
C ARG A 8 24.85 0.84 41.48
N ASP A 9 25.84 0.51 40.65
CA ASP A 9 27.14 1.19 40.61
C ASP A 9 27.07 2.48 39.75
N SER A 10 27.76 3.48 40.28
CA SER A 10 27.84 4.87 39.90
C SER A 10 29.32 5.27 39.91
N SER A 11 29.87 5.56 38.75
CA SER A 11 31.08 6.38 38.58
C SER A 11 31.21 6.66 37.08
N ARG A 12 31.24 7.87 36.50
CA ARG A 12 31.65 9.21 36.97
C ARG A 12 32.90 9.14 37.82
N ASP A 13 34.06 9.27 37.16
CA ASP A 13 35.07 10.29 37.49
C ASP A 13 36.09 10.44 36.33
N LEU A 14 36.24 11.68 35.86
CA LEU A 14 37.34 12.18 35.01
C LEU A 14 38.59 12.40 35.88
N PRO A 15 39.82 12.51 35.31
CA PRO A 15 40.31 13.85 34.92
C PRO A 15 41.25 13.90 33.71
N CYS A 16 41.24 15.05 33.03
CA CYS A 16 42.31 15.50 32.15
C CYS A 16 43.62 15.74 32.93
N SER A 17 44.75 15.36 32.36
CA SER A 17 46.07 15.93 32.68
C SER A 17 46.71 16.44 31.38
N GLY A 18 47.13 17.70 31.40
CA GLY A 18 47.63 18.45 30.24
C GLY A 18 49.15 18.43 30.07
N HIS A 19 49.56 19.26 29.10
CA HIS A 19 50.92 19.57 28.60
C HIS A 19 51.51 18.51 27.64
N SER A 20 51.98 18.83 26.43
CA SER A 20 52.79 20.01 26.07
C SER A 20 52.92 20.24 24.56
N CYS A 21 52.99 21.51 24.20
CA CYS A 21 53.82 22.13 23.14
C CYS A 21 53.42 21.98 21.66
N ASP A 22 52.87 23.09 21.17
CA ASP A 22 52.93 23.55 19.79
C ASP A 22 54.35 23.54 19.23
N HIS A 23 54.56 22.80 18.15
CA HIS A 23 55.66 23.04 17.22
C HIS A 23 55.16 22.97 15.79
N GLN A 24 55.00 24.14 15.18
CA GLN A 24 54.82 24.29 13.74
C GLN A 24 56.13 23.91 13.04
N CYS A 25 56.10 22.92 12.15
CA CYS A 25 56.96 22.93 10.97
C CYS A 25 56.35 22.02 9.89
N GLY A 26 56.41 22.48 8.64
CA GLY A 26 55.52 22.10 7.57
C GLY A 26 55.58 20.64 7.13
N ASP A 27 54.42 20.09 6.83
CA ASP A 27 54.26 19.23 5.67
C ASP A 27 53.01 19.66 4.90
N ARG A 28 53.25 20.04 3.65
CA ARG A 28 52.30 20.62 2.72
C ARG A 28 51.45 19.49 2.15
N ARG A 29 50.57 18.90 2.96
CA ARG A 29 49.49 18.04 2.43
C ARG A 29 48.22 18.83 2.37
N ILE A 30 47.98 19.36 1.17
CA ILE A 30 46.68 19.78 0.66
C ILE A 30 45.69 18.65 0.98
N CYS A 31 44.99 18.75 2.11
CA CYS A 31 43.73 18.06 2.28
C CYS A 31 42.80 18.66 1.23
N LYS A 32 42.71 17.99 0.08
CA LYS A 32 41.65 18.26 -0.89
C LYS A 32 40.35 18.21 -0.10
N VAL A 33 39.73 19.37 0.10
CA VAL A 33 38.31 19.49 0.47
C VAL A 33 37.52 19.00 -0.75
N GLY A 34 37.59 17.68 -0.95
CA GLY A 34 37.18 16.99 -2.15
C GLY A 34 35.76 16.47 -1.99
N GLY A 35 34.81 17.37 -2.21
CA GLY A 35 33.48 17.03 -2.73
C GLY A 35 32.53 16.31 -1.76
N ASN A 36 31.85 17.07 -0.92
CA ASN A 36 30.59 16.61 -0.32
C ASN A 36 29.39 16.73 -1.26
N MET A 37 29.62 17.12 -2.53
CA MET A 37 28.56 17.33 -3.52
C MET A 37 27.79 16.04 -3.82
N ARG A 38 28.45 14.87 -3.80
CA ARG A 38 27.76 13.57 -3.96
C ARG A 38 26.85 13.26 -2.78
N ASN A 39 27.30 13.45 -1.54
CA ASN A 39 26.49 13.22 -0.35
C ASN A 39 25.33 14.21 -0.22
N THR A 40 25.52 15.45 -0.69
CA THR A 40 24.44 16.44 -0.74
C THR A 40 23.41 16.09 -1.81
N ILE A 41 23.84 15.62 -2.99
CA ILE A 41 22.94 15.14 -4.05
C ILE A 41 22.18 13.89 -3.60
N GLU A 42 22.84 12.94 -2.93
CA GLU A 42 22.21 11.74 -2.33
C GLU A 42 21.15 12.11 -1.29
N LYS A 43 21.44 13.08 -0.40
CA LYS A 43 20.47 13.58 0.60
C LYS A 43 19.28 14.28 -0.04
N ILE A 44 19.52 15.10 -1.06
CA ILE A 44 18.44 15.78 -1.80
C ILE A 44 17.58 14.75 -2.57
N ARG A 45 18.21 13.75 -3.19
CA ARG A 45 17.51 12.65 -3.88
C ARG A 45 16.66 11.83 -2.90
N SER A 46 17.18 11.54 -1.71
CA SER A 46 16.45 10.86 -0.63
C SER A 46 15.28 11.69 -0.09
N ALA A 47 15.38 13.02 -0.09
CA ALA A 47 14.31 13.90 0.38
C ALA A 47 13.21 14.13 -0.68
N LEU A 48 13.55 13.97 -1.97
CA LEU A 48 12.66 14.14 -3.12
C LEU A 48 12.17 12.80 -3.68
N THR A 49 12.30 11.69 -2.94
CA THR A 49 11.69 10.42 -3.36
C THR A 49 10.19 10.64 -3.55
N PRO A 50 9.66 10.46 -4.77
CA PRO A 50 8.25 10.67 -5.02
C PRO A 50 7.45 9.72 -4.13
N VAL A 51 6.54 10.29 -3.34
CA VAL A 51 5.57 9.49 -2.60
C VAL A 51 4.58 8.96 -3.63
N THR A 52 4.47 7.64 -3.74
CA THR A 52 3.46 7.02 -4.60
C THR A 52 2.09 7.37 -4.04
N VAL A 53 1.40 8.28 -4.72
CA VAL A 53 0.02 8.66 -4.39
C VAL A 53 -0.92 7.88 -5.30
N HIS A 54 -1.88 7.20 -4.69
CA HIS A 54 -2.94 6.50 -5.41
C HIS A 54 -4.15 7.42 -5.47
N ALA A 55 -4.39 8.07 -6.60
CA ALA A 55 -5.54 8.94 -6.72
C ALA A 55 -6.11 8.91 -8.15
N HIS A 56 -7.18 8.14 -8.35
CA HIS A 56 -8.07 8.26 -9.51
C HIS A 56 -9.02 9.45 -9.26
N CYS A 57 -8.47 10.67 -9.25
CA CYS A 57 -9.13 11.89 -8.79
C CYS A 57 -10.36 12.33 -9.61
N ASP A 58 -10.79 11.53 -10.60
CA ASP A 58 -11.81 11.87 -11.60
C ASP A 58 -11.57 13.24 -12.25
N ILE A 59 -10.29 13.61 -12.29
CA ILE A 59 -9.72 14.80 -12.91
C ILE A 59 -8.61 14.24 -13.80
N PRO A 60 -8.43 14.73 -15.04
CA PRO A 60 -7.38 14.25 -15.94
C PRO A 60 -5.99 14.66 -15.45
N CYS A 61 -5.54 14.04 -14.36
CA CYS A 61 -4.25 14.25 -13.71
C CYS A 61 -3.13 13.41 -14.34
N GLY A 62 -3.49 12.45 -15.21
CA GLY A 62 -2.55 11.56 -15.89
C GLY A 62 -1.98 10.45 -15.01
N ILE A 63 -2.44 10.31 -13.77
CA ILE A 63 -2.00 9.30 -12.81
C ILE A 63 -3.13 8.29 -12.63
N TYR A 64 -2.95 7.09 -13.19
CA TYR A 64 -3.88 5.97 -13.07
C TYR A 64 -3.15 4.74 -12.56
N ASP A 65 -3.77 4.03 -11.63
CA ASP A 65 -3.21 2.82 -11.04
C ASP A 65 -4.32 1.82 -10.66
N PRO A 66 -4.35 0.62 -11.26
CA PRO A 66 -5.33 -0.42 -10.92
C PRO A 66 -5.07 -1.06 -9.54
N ALA A 67 -3.96 -0.76 -8.84
CA ALA A 67 -3.66 -1.34 -7.53
C ALA A 67 -4.75 -1.06 -6.50
N GLY A 68 -5.39 0.11 -6.55
CA GLY A 68 -6.53 0.46 -5.69
C GLY A 68 -7.71 -0.51 -5.87
N ALA A 69 -8.05 -0.83 -7.12
CA ALA A 69 -9.09 -1.81 -7.45
C ALA A 69 -8.70 -3.23 -6.97
N VAL A 70 -7.44 -3.64 -7.16
CA VAL A 70 -6.96 -4.97 -6.73
C VAL A 70 -7.03 -5.12 -5.21
N LEU A 71 -6.61 -4.08 -4.46
CA LEU A 71 -6.69 -4.09 -3.01
C LEU A 71 -8.14 -4.14 -2.51
N ALA A 72 -9.04 -3.40 -3.17
CA ALA A 72 -10.46 -3.44 -2.87
C ALA A 72 -11.06 -4.84 -3.13
N ALA A 73 -10.71 -5.49 -4.25
CA ALA A 73 -11.15 -6.85 -4.54
C ALA A 73 -10.64 -7.88 -3.50
N LYS A 74 -9.39 -7.75 -3.06
CA LYS A 74 -8.83 -8.58 -1.98
C LYS A 74 -9.55 -8.37 -0.65
N THR A 75 -9.96 -7.13 -0.37
CA THR A 75 -10.77 -6.80 0.81
C THR A 75 -12.14 -7.47 0.75
N VAL A 76 -12.79 -7.49 -0.42
CA VAL A 76 -14.05 -8.22 -0.63
C VAL A 76 -13.89 -9.71 -0.32
N ALA A 77 -12.84 -10.35 -0.86
CA ALA A 77 -12.55 -11.76 -0.57
C ALA A 77 -12.34 -12.00 0.94
N ARG A 78 -11.58 -11.12 1.60
CA ARG A 78 -11.37 -11.23 3.03
C ARG A 78 -12.66 -11.07 3.85
N MET A 79 -13.56 -10.17 3.45
CA MET A 79 -14.86 -10.02 4.12
C MET A 79 -15.74 -11.26 3.94
N VAL A 80 -15.74 -11.89 2.76
CA VAL A 80 -16.46 -13.14 2.50
C VAL A 80 -15.95 -14.28 3.39
N GLU A 81 -14.62 -14.41 3.54
CA GLU A 81 -14.02 -15.38 4.46
C GLU A 81 -14.47 -15.12 5.91
N LEU A 82 -14.39 -13.86 6.38
CA LEU A 82 -14.79 -13.49 7.74
C LEU A 82 -16.27 -13.76 8.02
N ILE A 83 -17.15 -13.54 7.04
CA ILE A 83 -18.58 -13.87 7.16
C ILE A 83 -18.75 -15.39 7.28
N THR A 84 -18.03 -16.16 6.47
CA THR A 84 -18.12 -17.63 6.47
C THR A 84 -17.57 -18.26 7.75
N THR A 85 -16.50 -17.71 8.32
CA THR A 85 -15.88 -18.21 9.56
C THR A 85 -16.56 -17.71 10.83
N THR A 86 -17.39 -16.67 10.77
CA THR A 86 -18.07 -16.15 11.96
C THR A 86 -19.27 -17.02 12.30
N GLU A 87 -19.15 -17.84 13.34
CA GLU A 87 -20.27 -18.60 13.89
C GLU A 87 -21.26 -17.68 14.62
N ILE A 88 -22.56 -17.92 14.41
CA ILE A 88 -23.63 -17.24 15.15
C ILE A 88 -24.20 -18.27 16.13
N GLY A 89 -23.97 -18.07 17.42
CA GLY A 89 -24.32 -19.04 18.48
C GLY A 89 -25.82 -19.21 18.75
N GLY A 90 -26.68 -18.60 17.93
CA GLY A 90 -28.14 -18.72 18.01
C GLY A 90 -28.87 -17.38 17.98
N PRO A 91 -30.19 -17.38 18.20
CA PRO A 91 -31.04 -16.21 18.02
C PRO A 91 -30.73 -15.01 18.92
N ALA A 92 -29.97 -15.18 20.00
CA ALA A 92 -29.61 -14.12 20.96
C ALA A 92 -28.15 -13.64 20.81
N ASP A 93 -27.38 -14.22 19.89
CA ASP A 93 -26.00 -13.79 19.65
C ASP A 93 -25.98 -12.48 18.86
N HIS A 94 -26.01 -11.37 19.58
CA HIS A 94 -25.94 -10.04 19.00
C HIS A 94 -24.51 -9.70 18.54
N ALA A 95 -23.48 -10.26 19.18
CA ALA A 95 -22.09 -9.95 18.86
C ALA A 95 -21.67 -10.55 17.51
N GLY A 96 -21.98 -11.83 17.26
CA GLY A 96 -21.73 -12.49 15.97
C GLY A 96 -22.45 -11.80 14.82
N ARG A 97 -23.73 -11.45 15.03
CA ARG A 97 -24.52 -10.71 14.02
C ARG A 97 -24.01 -9.32 13.73
N ASN A 98 -23.62 -8.56 14.75
CA ASN A 98 -23.03 -7.23 14.55
C ASN A 98 -21.73 -7.32 13.74
N LYS A 99 -20.91 -8.35 13.97
CA LYS A 99 -19.70 -8.58 13.19
C LYS A 99 -20.02 -8.90 11.73
N VAL A 100 -20.95 -9.81 11.47
CA VAL A 100 -21.38 -10.16 10.11
C VAL A 100 -21.97 -8.94 9.39
N ALA A 101 -22.84 -8.17 10.03
CA ALA A 101 -23.44 -6.96 9.45
C ALA A 101 -22.38 -5.93 9.04
N ARG A 102 -21.36 -5.70 9.87
CA ARG A 102 -20.23 -4.82 9.53
C ARG A 102 -19.42 -5.35 8.36
N CYS A 103 -19.14 -6.66 8.31
CA CYS A 103 -18.43 -7.27 7.19
C CYS A 103 -19.23 -7.16 5.89
N ILE A 104 -20.57 -7.30 5.93
CA ILE A 104 -21.44 -7.12 4.76
C ILE A 104 -21.39 -5.66 4.26
N ALA A 105 -21.51 -4.69 5.16
CA ALA A 105 -21.45 -3.27 4.78
C ALA A 105 -20.11 -2.92 4.11
N VAL A 106 -19.00 -3.33 4.70
CA VAL A 106 -17.64 -3.13 4.16
C VAL A 106 -17.48 -3.85 2.81
N LYS A 107 -17.98 -5.08 2.69
CA LYS A 107 -17.97 -5.83 1.42
C LYS A 107 -18.67 -5.07 0.30
N GLU A 108 -19.84 -4.49 0.57
CA GLU A 108 -20.59 -3.74 -0.44
C GLU A 108 -19.91 -2.43 -0.85
N GLU A 109 -19.32 -1.72 0.12
CA GLU A 109 -18.54 -0.49 -0.12
C GLU A 109 -17.33 -0.78 -1.00
N HIS A 110 -16.53 -1.79 -0.66
CA HIS A 110 -15.34 -2.15 -1.44
C HIS A 110 -15.69 -2.73 -2.81
N ALA A 111 -16.80 -3.46 -2.94
CA ALA A 111 -17.27 -3.89 -4.26
C ALA A 111 -17.73 -2.71 -5.13
N GLU A 112 -18.28 -1.63 -4.56
CA GLU A 112 -18.53 -0.39 -5.32
C GLU A 112 -17.24 0.34 -5.67
N LEU A 113 -16.27 0.37 -4.75
CA LEU A 113 -14.96 0.95 -5.01
C LEU A 113 -14.27 0.28 -6.20
N VAL A 114 -14.29 -1.06 -6.29
CA VAL A 114 -13.78 -1.79 -7.48
C VAL A 114 -14.46 -1.31 -8.76
N LYS A 115 -15.79 -1.17 -8.74
CA LYS A 115 -16.55 -0.72 -9.92
C LYS A 115 -16.14 0.69 -10.33
N ARG A 116 -16.08 1.63 -9.38
CA ARG A 116 -15.71 3.03 -9.65
C ARG A 116 -14.30 3.14 -10.22
N GLU A 117 -13.33 2.51 -9.58
CA GLU A 117 -11.91 2.54 -10.00
C GLU A 117 -11.74 1.98 -11.42
N VAL A 118 -12.32 0.81 -11.68
CA VAL A 118 -12.26 0.18 -13.01
C VAL A 118 -12.98 1.02 -14.05
N GLN A 119 -14.12 1.63 -13.70
CA GLN A 119 -14.85 2.50 -14.60
C GLN A 119 -14.06 3.75 -14.97
N VAL A 120 -13.44 4.43 -14.00
CA VAL A 120 -12.63 5.63 -14.24
C VAL A 120 -11.42 5.31 -15.11
N ILE A 121 -10.72 4.20 -14.84
CA ILE A 121 -9.62 3.77 -15.72
C ILE A 121 -10.14 3.44 -17.13
N TRP A 122 -11.31 2.79 -17.23
CA TRP A 122 -11.92 2.43 -18.50
C TRP A 122 -12.35 3.65 -19.33
N SER A 123 -12.98 4.65 -18.73
CA SER A 123 -13.48 5.85 -19.44
C SER A 123 -12.40 6.88 -19.73
N ASP A 124 -11.48 7.10 -18.79
CA ASP A 124 -10.62 8.28 -18.83
C ASP A 124 -9.20 7.96 -19.33
N TYR A 125 -8.71 6.74 -19.07
CA TYR A 125 -7.37 6.32 -19.46
C TYR A 125 -7.35 5.61 -20.82
N PHE A 126 -8.29 4.69 -21.08
CA PHE A 126 -8.26 3.91 -22.32
C PHE A 126 -8.71 4.73 -23.55
N LYS A 127 -7.85 4.74 -24.57
CA LYS A 127 -8.10 5.40 -25.86
C LYS A 127 -8.19 4.35 -26.97
N PRO A 128 -8.72 4.70 -28.15
CA PRO A 128 -8.79 3.78 -29.29
C PRO A 128 -7.44 3.14 -29.67
N GLU A 129 -6.33 3.86 -29.46
CA GLU A 129 -4.97 3.37 -29.67
C GLU A 129 -4.61 2.16 -28.77
N HIS A 130 -5.14 2.13 -27.54
CA HIS A 130 -4.91 1.03 -26.60
C HIS A 130 -5.70 -0.23 -26.96
N LEU A 131 -6.82 -0.09 -27.69
CA LEU A 131 -7.64 -1.22 -28.12
C LEU A 131 -6.92 -2.10 -29.16
N ALA A 132 -5.96 -1.53 -29.90
CA ALA A 132 -5.11 -2.32 -30.79
C ALA A 132 -4.21 -3.31 -30.02
N LYS A 133 -3.81 -2.97 -28.79
CA LYS A 133 -3.00 -3.83 -27.91
C LYS A 133 -3.85 -4.77 -27.07
N VAL A 134 -5.06 -4.34 -26.68
CA VAL A 134 -5.97 -5.10 -25.83
C VAL A 134 -7.37 -5.13 -26.47
N PRO A 135 -7.61 -6.00 -27.46
CA PRO A 135 -8.89 -6.05 -28.19
C PRO A 135 -10.06 -6.52 -27.33
N ASP A 136 -9.78 -7.31 -26.29
CA ASP A 136 -10.78 -7.90 -25.38
C ASP A 136 -11.12 -6.99 -24.18
N LEU A 137 -10.61 -5.75 -24.16
CA LEU A 137 -10.72 -4.87 -23.00
C LEU A 137 -12.18 -4.62 -22.55
N HIS A 138 -13.06 -4.34 -23.50
CA HIS A 138 -14.46 -4.00 -23.20
C HIS A 138 -15.21 -5.16 -22.56
N ASP A 139 -15.00 -6.38 -23.06
CA ASP A 139 -15.65 -7.57 -22.53
C ASP A 139 -15.10 -7.92 -21.13
N GLN A 140 -13.78 -7.78 -20.93
CA GLN A 140 -13.14 -7.93 -19.61
C GLN A 140 -13.74 -6.98 -18.57
N VAL A 141 -13.85 -5.69 -18.89
CA VAL A 141 -14.43 -4.68 -18.00
C VAL A 141 -15.90 -5.00 -17.71
N TRP A 142 -16.67 -5.35 -18.73
CA TRP A 142 -18.09 -5.65 -18.55
C TRP A 142 -18.31 -6.86 -17.62
N LYS A 143 -17.58 -7.96 -17.85
CA LYS A 143 -17.61 -9.16 -17.00
C LYS A 143 -17.18 -8.83 -15.57
N LEU A 144 -16.12 -8.03 -15.40
CA LEU A 144 -15.63 -7.61 -14.09
C LEU A 144 -16.69 -6.81 -13.33
N LEU A 145 -17.33 -5.82 -13.94
CA LEU A 145 -18.36 -4.99 -13.29
C LEU A 145 -19.60 -5.82 -12.89
N LYS A 146 -19.97 -6.81 -13.70
CA LYS A 146 -21.04 -7.76 -13.37
C LYS A 146 -20.65 -8.67 -12.21
N LEU A 147 -19.40 -9.15 -12.20
CA LEU A 147 -18.87 -9.98 -11.13
C LEU A 147 -18.77 -9.22 -9.80
N ALA A 148 -18.38 -7.94 -9.84
CA ALA A 148 -18.41 -7.06 -8.67
C ALA A 148 -19.83 -6.89 -8.13
N SER A 149 -20.82 -6.73 -9.02
CA SER A 149 -22.24 -6.64 -8.63
C SER A 149 -22.75 -7.94 -8.01
N LYS A 150 -22.36 -9.10 -8.56
CA LYS A 150 -22.66 -10.42 -7.97
C LYS A 150 -22.09 -10.54 -6.55
N ASN A 151 -20.83 -10.14 -6.36
CA ASN A 151 -20.15 -10.15 -5.07
C ASN A 151 -20.77 -9.21 -4.02
N LYS A 152 -21.58 -8.21 -4.41
CA LYS A 152 -22.39 -7.46 -3.46
C LYS A 152 -23.53 -8.29 -2.89
N GLN A 153 -24.25 -8.98 -3.77
CA GLN A 153 -25.47 -9.72 -3.42
C GLN A 153 -25.18 -11.04 -2.71
N SER A 154 -24.16 -11.78 -3.17
CA SER A 154 -23.85 -13.11 -2.64
C SER A 154 -22.69 -13.09 -1.65
N VAL A 155 -22.62 -14.14 -0.83
CA VAL A 155 -21.45 -14.50 -0.01
C VAL A 155 -20.96 -15.85 -0.54
N ASP A 156 -20.05 -15.81 -1.51
CA ASP A 156 -19.47 -17.00 -2.13
C ASP A 156 -17.96 -16.79 -2.30
N ALA A 157 -17.17 -17.69 -1.72
CA ALA A 157 -15.71 -17.62 -1.76
C ALA A 157 -15.18 -17.79 -3.20
N THR A 158 -15.87 -18.56 -4.03
CA THR A 158 -15.48 -18.80 -5.43
C THR A 158 -15.64 -17.53 -6.24
N ALA A 159 -16.83 -16.91 -6.20
CA ALA A 159 -17.08 -15.63 -6.86
C ALA A 159 -16.14 -14.51 -6.40
N ALA A 160 -15.70 -14.54 -5.13
CA ALA A 160 -14.75 -13.56 -4.61
C ALA A 160 -13.32 -13.79 -5.15
N ALA A 161 -12.88 -15.05 -5.24
CA ALA A 161 -11.60 -15.39 -5.87
C ALA A 161 -11.59 -15.03 -7.37
N GLU A 162 -12.70 -15.28 -8.08
CA GLU A 162 -12.88 -14.87 -9.47
C GLU A 162 -12.78 -13.34 -9.62
N LEU A 163 -13.34 -12.57 -8.67
CA LEU A 163 -13.27 -11.10 -8.70
C LEU A 163 -11.83 -10.61 -8.57
N VAL A 164 -11.05 -11.21 -7.67
CA VAL A 164 -9.62 -10.89 -7.51
C VAL A 164 -8.87 -11.22 -8.80
N ALA A 165 -9.07 -12.41 -9.36
CA ALA A 165 -8.40 -12.83 -10.58
C ALA A 165 -8.74 -11.93 -11.78
N ALA A 166 -10.02 -11.56 -11.94
CA ALA A 166 -10.47 -10.65 -12.98
C ALA A 166 -9.84 -9.26 -12.84
N THR A 167 -9.74 -8.75 -11.61
CA THR A 167 -9.14 -7.43 -11.34
C THR A 167 -7.62 -7.44 -11.56
N GLU A 168 -6.94 -8.54 -11.23
CA GLU A 168 -5.52 -8.73 -11.53
C GLU A 168 -5.27 -8.89 -13.04
N ALA A 169 -6.18 -9.54 -13.78
CA ALA A 169 -6.13 -9.59 -15.24
C ALA A 169 -6.29 -8.20 -15.86
N PHE A 170 -7.24 -7.40 -15.37
CA PHE A 170 -7.41 -6.01 -15.78
C PHE A 170 -6.16 -5.17 -15.51
N ALA A 171 -5.51 -5.36 -14.36
CA ALA A 171 -4.25 -4.69 -14.04
C ALA A 171 -3.12 -5.07 -15.01
N LYS A 172 -3.06 -6.33 -15.46
CA LYS A 172 -2.11 -6.77 -16.50
C LYS A 172 -2.40 -6.12 -17.86
N SER A 173 -3.67 -6.02 -18.25
CA SER A 173 -4.09 -5.32 -19.48
C SER A 173 -3.69 -3.84 -19.44
N PHE A 174 -3.87 -3.16 -18.30
CA PHE A 174 -3.40 -1.78 -18.09
C PHE A 174 -1.87 -1.64 -18.18
N ALA A 175 -1.12 -2.59 -17.60
CA ALA A 175 0.33 -2.59 -17.72
C ALA A 175 0.79 -2.78 -19.17
N ALA A 176 0.10 -3.63 -19.94
CA ALA A 176 0.38 -3.88 -21.35
C ALA A 176 0.04 -2.69 -22.26
N SER A 177 -0.96 -1.87 -21.93
CA SER A 177 -1.26 -0.66 -22.70
C SER A 177 -0.24 0.46 -22.46
N LYS A 178 0.37 0.50 -21.28
CA LYS A 178 1.40 1.48 -20.91
C LYS A 178 2.77 1.18 -21.52
N ALA A 179 3.09 -0.10 -21.76
CA ALA A 179 4.31 -0.57 -22.42
C ALA A 179 4.25 -0.34 -23.94
#